data_AF-A0A3E0Q7J9-F1
#
_entry.id   AF-A0A3E0Q7J9-F1
#
_cell.length_a   1.000
_cell.length_b   1.000
_cell.length_c   1.000
_cell.angle_alpha   90.00
_cell.angle_beta   90.00
_cell.angle_gamma   90.00
#
_symmetry.space_group_name_H-M   'P 1'
#
loop_
_entity.id
_entity.type
_entity.pdbx_description
1 polymer ?
#
loop_
_entity_poly.entity_id
_entity_poly.type
_entity_poly.pdbx_seq_one_letter_code
_entity_poly.pdbx_strand_id
1 'polypeptide(L)'
;MAPADIRQTILGILERIAPDEDLSDLDDSVAFRDQMELDSMDFLDIVMELRKQHRVQIPESDYEHLVTMDSTVEYLTPLLKDAPAPVS
;
A
#
# COMPACT_ATOMS: atom_id res chain seq x y z
N MET A 1 8.71 10.09 -6.32
CA MET A 1 7.81 9.10 -6.95
C MET A 1 6.46 9.73 -7.28
N ALA A 2 5.84 9.40 -8.42
CA ALA A 2 4.50 9.92 -8.77
C ALA A 2 3.38 9.09 -8.10
N PRO A 3 2.15 9.62 -7.90
CA PRO A 3 1.05 8.88 -7.28
C PRO A 3 0.72 7.54 -7.98
N ALA A 4 0.79 7.52 -9.32
CA ALA A 4 0.57 6.29 -10.09
C ALA A 4 1.64 5.22 -9.81
N ASP A 5 2.90 5.62 -9.62
CA ASP A 5 3.99 4.72 -9.27
C ASP A 5 3.81 4.15 -7.84
N ILE A 6 3.30 4.98 -6.92
CA ILE A 6 2.99 4.56 -5.55
C ILE A 6 1.87 3.53 -5.56
N ARG A 7 0.80 3.78 -6.32
CA ARG A 7 -0.29 2.81 -6.53
C ARG A 7 0.25 1.47 -7.05
N GLN A 8 1.12 1.50 -8.06
CA GLN A 8 1.71 0.28 -8.61
C GLN A 8 2.58 -0.47 -7.60
N THR A 9 3.33 0.27 -6.78
CA THR A 9 4.11 -0.31 -5.68
C THR A 9 3.21 -1.04 -4.68
N ILE A 10 2.11 -0.40 -4.27
CA ILE A 10 1.15 -0.98 -3.32
C ILE A 10 0.53 -2.24 -3.91
N LEU A 11 0.11 -2.23 -5.18
CA LEU A 11 -0.39 -3.42 -5.86
C LEU A 11 0.62 -4.56 -5.84
N GLY A 12 1.89 -4.30 -6.19
CA GLY A 12 2.93 -5.33 -6.14
C GLY A 12 3.20 -5.88 -4.72
N ILE A 13 3.00 -5.06 -3.69
CA ILE A 13 3.07 -5.51 -2.29
C ILE A 13 1.86 -6.40 -1.95
N LEU A 14 0.65 -5.99 -2.35
CA LEU A 14 -0.58 -6.75 -2.14
C LEU A 14 -0.52 -8.11 -2.84
N GLU A 15 -0.13 -8.17 -4.12
CA GLU A 15 0.02 -9.43 -4.87
C GLU A 15 1.02 -10.39 -4.21
N ARG A 16 2.05 -9.87 -3.55
CA ARG A 16 3.05 -10.71 -2.87
C ARG A 16 2.53 -11.25 -1.53
N ILE A 17 1.71 -10.48 -0.82
CA ILE A 17 1.21 -10.83 0.52
C ILE A 17 -0.04 -11.71 0.39
N ALA A 18 -0.96 -11.31 -0.48
CA ALA A 18 -2.21 -11.98 -0.76
C ALA A 18 -2.29 -12.38 -2.24
N PRO A 19 -1.50 -13.37 -2.69
CA PRO A 19 -1.43 -13.78 -4.09
C PRO A 19 -2.72 -14.41 -4.63
N ASP A 20 -3.62 -14.82 -3.73
CA ASP A 20 -4.91 -15.43 -4.07
C ASP A 20 -6.03 -14.38 -4.28
N GLU A 21 -5.76 -13.11 -3.97
CA GLU A 21 -6.71 -12.00 -4.13
C GLU A 21 -6.75 -11.47 -5.56
N ASP A 22 -7.95 -11.09 -6.03
CA ASP A 22 -8.12 -10.44 -7.33
C ASP A 22 -8.05 -8.91 -7.19
N LEU A 23 -6.96 -8.33 -7.67
CA LEU A 23 -6.74 -6.87 -7.62
C LEU A 23 -7.15 -6.14 -8.90
N SER A 24 -7.67 -6.85 -9.90
CA SER A 24 -7.96 -6.26 -11.22
C SER A 24 -9.09 -5.24 -11.20
N ASP A 25 -10.07 -5.45 -10.32
CA ASP A 25 -11.26 -4.61 -10.14
C ASP A 25 -11.25 -3.83 -8.79
N LEU A 26 -10.07 -3.66 -8.19
CA LEU A 26 -9.93 -2.97 -6.91
C LEU A 26 -10.42 -1.51 -7.01
N ASP A 27 -11.41 -1.14 -6.19
CA ASP A 27 -11.89 0.23 -6.06
C ASP A 27 -10.99 1.00 -5.10
N ASP A 28 -10.33 2.04 -5.60
CA ASP A 28 -9.34 2.81 -4.85
C ASP A 28 -9.95 3.57 -3.65
N SER A 29 -11.26 3.80 -3.67
CA SER A 29 -12.02 4.52 -2.65
C SER A 29 -12.60 3.64 -1.55
N VAL A 30 -12.59 2.31 -1.74
CA VAL A 30 -13.14 1.33 -0.80
C VAL A 30 -12.01 0.72 0.04
N ALA A 31 -12.32 0.34 1.29
CA ALA A 31 -11.34 -0.22 2.20
C ALA A 31 -10.81 -1.57 1.68
N PHE A 32 -9.51 -1.83 1.81
CA PHE A 32 -8.92 -3.10 1.36
C PHE A 32 -9.61 -4.31 2.03
N ARG A 33 -9.90 -4.21 3.33
CA ARG A 33 -10.59 -5.28 4.09
C ARG A 33 -12.04 -5.54 3.68
N ASP A 34 -12.67 -4.61 2.99
CA ASP A 34 -14.05 -4.78 2.50
C ASP A 34 -14.07 -5.43 1.11
N GLN A 35 -12.93 -5.46 0.42
CA GLN A 35 -12.76 -5.99 -0.94
C GLN A 35 -11.90 -7.25 -1.00
N MET A 36 -11.06 -7.46 0.02
CA MET A 36 -10.07 -8.54 0.11
C MET A 36 -10.15 -9.20 1.48
N GLU A 37 -9.79 -10.48 1.57
CA GLU A 37 -9.75 -11.24 2.82
C GLU A 37 -8.45 -10.99 3.61
N LEU A 38 -8.13 -9.71 3.87
CA LEU A 38 -6.94 -9.32 4.63
C LEU A 38 -7.15 -9.42 6.14
N ASP A 39 -6.30 -10.20 6.82
CA ASP A 39 -6.29 -10.26 8.26
C ASP A 39 -5.40 -9.17 8.91
N SER A 40 -5.22 -9.23 10.23
CA SER A 40 -4.35 -8.29 10.94
C SER A 40 -2.86 -8.47 10.65
N MET A 41 -2.43 -9.69 10.34
CA MET A 41 -1.04 -10.02 10.02
C MET A 41 -0.71 -9.58 8.61
N ASP A 42 -1.59 -9.79 7.63
CA ASP A 42 -1.41 -9.33 6.26
C ASP A 42 -1.24 -7.81 6.21
N PHE A 43 -2.07 -7.09 6.98
CA PHE A 43 -1.95 -5.64 7.10
C PHE A 43 -0.59 -5.21 7.67
N LEU A 44 -0.10 -5.88 8.72
CA LEU A 44 1.22 -5.60 9.28
C LEU A 44 2.33 -5.88 8.28
N ASP A 45 2.22 -6.95 7.49
CA ASP A 45 3.19 -7.29 6.46
C ASP A 45 3.22 -6.24 5.34
N ILE A 46 2.07 -5.65 4.97
CA ILE A 46 2.00 -4.53 4.01
C ILE A 46 2.80 -3.33 4.55
N VAL A 47 2.53 -2.95 5.81
CA VAL A 47 3.24 -1.83 6.47
C VAL A 47 4.75 -2.10 6.54
N MET A 48 5.13 -3.32 6.93
CA MET A 48 6.53 -3.69 7.10
C MET A 48 7.28 -3.67 5.77
N GLU A 49 6.64 -4.08 4.67
CA GLU A 49 7.25 -4.06 3.35
C GLU A 49 7.34 -2.66 2.76
N LEU A 50 6.35 -1.79 2.97
CA LEU A 50 6.46 -0.36 2.65
C LEU A 50 7.67 0.28 3.37
N ARG A 51 7.79 0.05 4.68
CA ARG A 51 8.91 0.54 5.50
C ARG A 51 10.26 0.01 4.99
N LYS A 52 10.34 -1.27 4.65
CA LYS A 52 11.58 -1.92 4.20
C LYS A 52 12.02 -1.47 2.81
N GLN A 53 11.09 -1.41 1.85
CA GLN A 53 11.41 -1.07 0.45
C GLN A 53 11.80 0.40 0.29
N HIS A 54 11.08 1.31 0.97
CA HIS A 54 11.26 2.75 0.78
C HIS A 54 11.90 3.48 1.96
N ARG A 55 12.26 2.75 3.03
CA ARG A 55 12.88 3.32 4.25
C ARG A 55 12.02 4.43 4.88
N VAL A 56 10.71 4.36 4.70
CA VAL A 56 9.74 5.27 5.33
C VAL A 56 9.43 4.80 6.74
N GLN A 57 9.08 5.76 7.60
CA GLN A 57 8.53 5.47 8.92
C GLN A 57 7.01 5.66 8.85
N ILE A 58 6.26 4.67 9.31
CA ILE A 58 4.80 4.70 9.33
C ILE A 58 4.39 4.31 10.74
N PRO A 59 4.24 5.24 11.70
CA PRO A 59 3.88 4.88 13.07
C PRO A 59 2.48 4.22 13.12
N GLU A 60 2.22 3.45 14.17
CA GLU A 60 0.92 2.77 14.34
C GLU A 60 -0.26 3.75 14.41
N SER A 61 -0.01 4.97 14.89
CA SER A 61 -1.00 6.06 14.89
C SER A 61 -1.53 6.41 13.50
N ASP A 62 -0.74 6.12 12.46
CA ASP A 62 -1.03 6.55 11.08
C ASP A 62 -1.63 5.39 10.25
N TYR A 63 -1.89 4.24 10.85
CA TYR A 63 -2.44 3.08 10.16
C TYR A 63 -3.84 3.34 9.58
N GLU A 64 -4.58 4.31 10.13
CA GLU A 64 -5.86 4.77 9.57
C GLU A 64 -5.73 5.36 8.16
N HIS A 65 -4.54 5.82 7.78
CA HIS A 65 -4.26 6.32 6.43
C HIS A 65 -3.99 5.21 5.41
N LEU A 66 -3.90 3.95 5.84
CA LEU A 66 -3.59 2.81 4.97
C LEU A 66 -4.82 1.91 4.70
N VAL A 67 -6.01 2.49 4.81
CA VAL A 67 -7.28 1.74 4.77
C VAL A 67 -7.76 1.55 3.33
N THR A 68 -7.61 2.55 2.48
CA THR A 68 -7.98 2.52 1.05
C THR A 68 -6.76 2.80 0.18
N MET A 69 -6.82 2.50 -1.12
CA MET A 69 -5.72 2.86 -2.03
C MET A 69 -5.53 4.38 -2.09
N ASP A 70 -6.61 5.15 -2.21
CA ASP A 70 -6.55 6.62 -2.30
C ASP A 70 -5.85 7.23 -1.08
N SER A 71 -6.28 6.85 0.12
CA SER A 71 -5.69 7.36 1.37
C SER A 71 -4.23 6.93 1.54
N THR A 72 -3.91 5.70 1.13
CA THR A 72 -2.54 5.18 1.18
C THR A 72 -1.62 5.98 0.24
N VAL A 73 -2.07 6.20 -1.00
CA VAL A 73 -1.32 6.98 -1.99
C VAL A 73 -1.14 8.42 -1.53
N GLU A 74 -2.21 9.04 -1.01
CA GLU A 74 -2.16 10.40 -0.46
C GLU A 74 -1.14 10.53 0.66
N TYR A 75 -1.15 9.60 1.63
CA TYR A 75 -0.23 9.58 2.76
C TYR A 75 1.22 9.34 2.34
N LEU A 76 1.46 8.40 1.42
CA LEU A 76 2.81 8.05 0.98
C LEU A 76 3.42 9.07 0.02
N THR A 77 2.61 9.84 -0.72
CA THR A 77 3.09 10.84 -1.69
C THR A 77 4.15 11.79 -1.11
N PRO A 78 3.92 12.49 0.02
CA PRO A 78 4.95 13.36 0.60
C PRO A 78 6.16 12.59 1.16
N LEU A 79 5.98 11.35 1.60
CA LEU A 79 7.04 10.50 2.15
C LEU A 79 7.96 9.93 1.07
N LEU A 80 7.42 9.67 -0.12
CA LEU A 80 8.09 9.04 -1.26
C LEU A 80 8.46 10.03 -2.37
N LYS A 81 8.38 11.34 -2.10
CA LYS A 81 8.70 12.39 -3.10
C LYS A 81 10.08 12.19 -3.75
N ASP A 82 11.08 11.80 -2.95
CA ASP A 82 12.47 11.59 -3.38
C ASP A 82 12.81 10.11 -3.65
N ALA A 83 11.86 9.20 -3.46
CA ALA A 83 12.07 7.77 -3.71
C ALA A 83 12.11 7.50 -5.23
N PRO A 84 12.98 6.57 -5.68
CA PRO A 84 13.02 6.14 -7.09
C PRO A 84 11.72 5.43 -7.45
N ALA A 85 11.26 5.59 -8.68
CA ALA A 85 10.10 4.87 -9.20
C ALA A 85 10.32 3.34 -9.11
N PRO A 86 9.24 2.54 -8.98
CA PRO A 86 9.35 1.09 -8.97
C PRO A 86 9.96 0.61 -10.30
N VAL A 87 10.83 -0.39 -10.20
CA VAL A 87 11.43 -1.04 -11.37
C VAL A 87 10.38 -2.00 -11.94
N SER A 88 9.95 -1.75 -13.19
CA SER A 88 8.96 -2.56 -13.92
C SER A 88 9.46 -3.98 -14.22
#